data_AF-A0A9P9XZU9-F1
#
_entry.id   AF-A0A9P9XZU9-F1
#
_cell.length_a   1.000
_cell.length_b   1.000
_cell.length_c   1.000
_cell.angle_alpha   90.00
_cell.angle_beta   90.00
_cell.angle_gamma   90.00
#
_symmetry.space_group_name_H-M   'P 1'
#
loop_
_entity.id
_entity.type
_entity.pdbx_description
1 polymer ?
#
loop_
_entity_poly.entity_id
_entity_poly.type
_entity_poly.pdbx_seq_one_letter_code
_entity_poly.pdbx_strand_id
1 'polypeptide(L)'
;MTAPLSDAQKQGVESMIRGMNHPKSAPPDMSFTMGWDVVANYSETQINSLLAERHRSFTQKQSGMLQELRFENDEVDNRTHQKYKSFWHVKFGPPVIEFNARSVKTPCCSLKMEVIGGSVQWGSEAPVESFEPGWFVSLNNVPLASAMGELVEGKIQPEENTSIIPGTKPIHFDFDVVKQQHVVLAFEMDPNSITVTAIPPEDWNKDDSHSVTDSQFQDRFKAYFTGTKGGIGQLVDGVPRAFSYAIASVNNQTNSQGVELRPEKFQFATYCGSGHWENVTILSIFIQVVGGVSKPDSVNLQQRWTTQWYDNGIMPIPAGFSASLLLSSSLFKTTILQHGFKNSGWSLKDSPTPNEAVNKVTCLSSEKWNVAEQNIKYHQTSVFHVDGSNVNLKDCPLELSINQDDVNGPPSVRALWKIERSINWTAKWDFAYIGPNYEGASGTINATYQLCDTDNHALPRKLNSTVKVTDDDFKFDLNLQTKDFRMDQKEPNGISWDAWHEGMEKLWQQAPEVSVASFGIGFLRTTNLLLPGSKVMGINSTVGVKIPKDLVLVGDVVPA
;
A
#
# COMPACT_ATOMS: atom_id res chain seq x y z
N MET A 1 4.31 24.20 -0.21
CA MET A 1 4.00 23.92 1.20
C MET A 1 2.71 23.14 1.23
N THR A 2 2.71 21.92 1.76
CA THR A 2 1.50 21.10 1.95
C THR A 2 0.60 21.75 2.99
N ALA A 3 -0.71 21.73 2.76
CA ALA A 3 -1.67 22.25 3.74
C ALA A 3 -1.58 21.43 5.05
N PRO A 4 -1.80 22.06 6.22
CA PRO A 4 -1.89 21.33 7.48
C PRO A 4 -3.09 20.37 7.44
N LEU A 5 -2.95 19.22 8.11
CA LEU A 5 -4.03 18.24 8.20
C LEU A 5 -5.23 18.81 8.96
N SER A 6 -6.43 18.53 8.47
CA SER A 6 -7.66 18.78 9.22
C SER A 6 -7.73 17.85 10.44
N ASP A 7 -8.54 18.22 11.43
CA ASP A 7 -8.67 17.38 12.64
C ASP A 7 -9.33 16.03 12.32
N ALA A 8 -10.25 15.99 11.36
CA ALA A 8 -10.82 14.74 10.86
C ALA A 8 -9.77 13.83 10.23
N GLN A 9 -8.84 14.39 9.43
CA GLN A 9 -7.73 13.63 8.84
C GLN A 9 -6.78 13.07 9.89
N LYS A 10 -6.42 13.88 10.90
CA LYS A 10 -5.57 13.42 12.01
C LYS A 10 -6.23 12.29 12.78
N GLN A 11 -7.50 12.46 13.17
CA GLN A 11 -8.26 11.44 13.89
C GLN A 11 -8.45 10.16 13.07
N GLY A 12 -8.68 10.29 11.76
CA GLY A 12 -8.80 9.16 10.84
C GLY A 12 -7.52 8.32 10.81
N VAL A 13 -6.37 8.95 10.65
CA VAL A 13 -5.06 8.28 10.68
C VAL A 13 -4.80 7.67 12.05
N GLU A 14 -5.00 8.43 13.12
CA GLU A 14 -4.79 7.96 14.49
C GLU A 14 -5.63 6.70 14.79
N SER A 15 -6.92 6.73 14.42
CA SER A 15 -7.85 5.60 14.63
C SER A 15 -7.38 4.36 13.87
N MET A 16 -7.01 4.51 12.59
CA MET A 16 -6.48 3.42 11.77
C MET A 16 -5.21 2.81 12.39
N ILE A 17 -4.21 3.65 12.69
CA ILE A 17 -2.92 3.18 13.21
C ILE A 17 -3.09 2.54 14.59
N ARG A 18 -3.93 3.10 15.47
CA ARG A 18 -4.22 2.52 16.79
C ARG A 18 -4.87 1.15 16.66
N GLY A 19 -5.86 1.01 15.77
CA GLY A 19 -6.53 -0.27 15.52
C GLY A 19 -5.60 -1.32 14.88
N MET A 20 -4.63 -0.89 14.07
CA MET A 20 -3.61 -1.80 13.52
C MET A 20 -2.58 -2.24 14.57
N ASN A 21 -2.18 -1.35 15.49
CA ASN A 21 -1.29 -1.69 16.61
C ASN A 21 -1.96 -2.65 17.62
N HIS A 22 -3.26 -2.47 17.85
CA HIS A 22 -4.04 -3.21 18.83
C HIS A 22 -5.34 -3.76 18.22
N PRO A 23 -5.25 -4.70 17.28
CA PRO A 23 -6.41 -5.29 16.64
C PRO A 23 -7.27 -6.03 17.65
N LYS A 24 -8.59 -5.86 17.55
CA LYS A 24 -9.57 -6.65 18.30
C LYS A 24 -9.52 -8.12 17.91
N SER A 25 -9.29 -8.38 16.62
CA SER A 25 -9.08 -9.71 16.05
C SER A 25 -7.74 -9.67 15.32
N ALA A 26 -6.70 -10.21 15.96
CA ALA A 26 -5.34 -10.15 15.44
C ALA A 26 -5.23 -10.93 14.13
N PRO A 27 -4.88 -10.28 13.01
CA PRO A 27 -4.62 -11.00 11.77
C PRO A 27 -3.34 -11.83 11.93
N PRO A 28 -3.16 -12.88 11.10
CA PRO A 28 -1.90 -13.63 11.06
C PRO A 28 -0.69 -12.70 10.94
N ASP A 29 0.33 -12.95 11.78
CA ASP A 29 1.55 -12.13 11.89
C ASP A 29 1.33 -10.63 12.19
N MET A 30 0.15 -10.23 12.65
CA MET A 30 -0.27 -8.83 12.84
C MET A 30 -0.25 -8.01 11.54
N SER A 31 -0.22 -8.67 10.37
CA SER A 31 -0.20 -8.00 9.06
C SER A 31 -1.60 -7.85 8.50
N PHE A 32 -1.92 -6.64 8.06
CA PHE A 32 -3.16 -6.28 7.39
C PHE A 32 -3.09 -6.48 5.87
N THR A 33 -1.91 -6.80 5.32
CA THR A 33 -1.76 -7.11 3.88
C THR A 33 -2.26 -8.51 3.50
N MET A 34 -2.63 -9.34 4.48
CA MET A 34 -3.06 -10.74 4.28
C MET A 34 -2.03 -11.60 3.51
N GLY A 35 -0.75 -11.31 3.71
CA GLY A 35 0.36 -12.03 3.07
C GLY A 35 0.67 -11.60 1.64
N TRP A 36 0.06 -10.52 1.15
CA TRP A 36 0.46 -9.87 -0.09
C TRP A 36 1.58 -8.86 0.16
N ASP A 37 2.44 -8.63 -0.83
CA ASP A 37 3.57 -7.71 -0.64
C ASP A 37 3.12 -6.26 -0.55
N VAL A 38 2.14 -5.89 -1.38
CA VAL A 38 1.59 -4.53 -1.47
C VAL A 38 0.06 -4.59 -1.57
N VAL A 39 -0.63 -3.67 -0.89
CA VAL A 39 -2.07 -3.45 -1.06
C VAL A 39 -2.33 -1.97 -1.29
N ALA A 40 -2.90 -1.64 -2.44
CA ALA A 40 -3.30 -0.28 -2.78
C ALA A 40 -4.81 -0.12 -2.68
N ASN A 41 -5.27 0.93 -2.01
CA ASN A 41 -6.67 1.18 -1.74
C ASN A 41 -7.10 2.52 -2.34
N TYR A 42 -8.24 2.52 -3.02
CA TYR A 42 -8.81 3.70 -3.66
C TYR A 42 -10.28 3.88 -3.28
N SER A 43 -10.66 5.09 -2.91
CA SER A 43 -12.05 5.41 -2.63
C SER A 43 -12.89 5.38 -3.90
N GLU A 44 -14.12 4.90 -3.77
CA GLU A 44 -15.09 4.91 -4.87
C GLU A 44 -15.35 6.33 -5.42
N THR A 45 -15.46 7.33 -4.54
CA THR A 45 -15.70 8.73 -4.93
C THR A 45 -14.68 9.22 -5.94
N GLN A 46 -13.42 8.82 -5.77
CA GLN A 46 -12.38 9.20 -6.71
C GLN A 46 -12.49 8.44 -8.02
N ILE A 47 -12.72 7.13 -7.97
CA ILE A 47 -12.93 6.31 -9.18
C ILE A 47 -14.08 6.91 -10.00
N ASN A 48 -15.17 7.33 -9.36
CA ASN A 48 -16.30 7.98 -10.00
C ASN A 48 -15.95 9.36 -10.58
N SER A 49 -15.09 10.12 -9.90
CA SER A 49 -14.59 11.40 -10.43
C SER A 49 -13.79 11.19 -11.72
N LEU A 50 -12.93 10.16 -11.77
CA LEU A 50 -12.17 9.80 -12.97
C LEU A 50 -13.06 9.30 -14.11
N LEU A 51 -14.06 8.48 -13.80
CA LEU A 51 -15.04 8.02 -14.79
C LEU A 51 -15.85 9.19 -15.35
N ALA A 52 -16.22 10.15 -14.51
CA ALA A 52 -16.93 11.35 -14.96
C ALA A 52 -16.07 12.24 -15.85
N GLU A 53 -14.78 12.38 -15.54
CA GLU A 53 -13.84 13.09 -16.40
C GLU A 53 -13.68 12.40 -17.76
N ARG A 54 -13.50 11.07 -17.79
CA ARG A 54 -13.44 10.30 -19.06
C ARG A 54 -14.75 10.38 -19.83
N HIS A 55 -15.90 10.36 -19.16
CA HIS A 55 -17.18 10.51 -19.82
C HIS A 55 -17.33 11.88 -20.51
N ARG A 56 -16.78 12.95 -19.89
CA ARG A 56 -16.88 14.34 -20.39
C ARG A 56 -15.82 14.71 -21.43
N SER A 57 -14.59 14.23 -21.27
CA SER A 57 -13.42 14.67 -22.05
C SER A 57 -13.38 14.12 -23.47
N PHE A 58 -13.97 12.94 -23.70
CA PHE A 58 -14.00 12.35 -25.03
C PHE A 58 -15.26 12.80 -25.79
N THR A 59 -15.07 13.33 -27.00
CA THR A 59 -16.16 13.56 -27.94
C THR A 59 -17.02 12.29 -28.08
N GLN A 60 -18.33 12.43 -28.34
CA GLN A 60 -19.36 11.37 -28.37
C GLN A 60 -18.98 10.05 -29.09
N LYS A 61 -17.91 10.03 -29.91
CA LYS A 61 -17.42 8.86 -30.66
C LYS A 61 -16.14 8.22 -30.10
N GLN A 62 -15.51 8.78 -29.06
CA GLN A 62 -14.19 8.32 -28.61
C GLN A 62 -14.14 7.76 -27.17
N SER A 63 -15.11 8.03 -26.28
CA SER A 63 -15.04 7.49 -24.91
C SER A 63 -15.23 5.98 -24.82
N GLY A 64 -15.99 5.41 -25.77
CA GLY A 64 -16.49 4.03 -25.69
C GLY A 64 -17.52 3.79 -24.57
N MET A 65 -17.74 4.76 -23.66
CA MET A 65 -18.74 4.70 -22.59
C MET A 65 -20.13 5.00 -23.16
N LEU A 66 -21.17 4.36 -22.62
CA LEU A 66 -22.55 4.62 -23.02
C LEU A 66 -22.93 6.07 -22.70
N GLN A 67 -23.24 6.86 -23.74
CA GLN A 67 -23.80 8.22 -23.61
C GLN A 67 -25.24 8.28 -24.12
N GLU A 68 -25.54 7.50 -25.16
CA GLU A 68 -26.87 7.44 -25.77
C GLU A 68 -27.22 5.99 -26.09
N LEU A 69 -28.43 5.56 -25.72
CA LEU A 69 -29.00 4.27 -26.08
C LEU A 69 -30.17 4.48 -27.02
N ARG A 70 -30.09 3.92 -28.24
CA ARG A 70 -31.16 3.97 -29.24
C ARG A 70 -31.57 2.57 -29.63
N PHE A 71 -32.86 2.26 -29.58
CA PHE A 71 -33.37 0.97 -30.02
C PHE A 71 -34.82 1.05 -30.48
N GLU A 72 -35.21 0.05 -31.27
CA GLU A 72 -36.59 -0.18 -31.66
C GLU A 72 -37.10 -1.42 -30.95
N ASN A 73 -38.38 -1.41 -30.56
CA ASN A 73 -39.02 -2.62 -30.07
C ASN A 73 -40.36 -2.88 -30.77
N ASP A 74 -40.63 -4.14 -31.06
CA ASP A 74 -41.94 -4.55 -31.56
C ASP A 74 -42.88 -4.68 -30.36
N GLU A 75 -43.97 -3.92 -30.38
CA GLU A 75 -44.98 -3.90 -29.34
C GLU A 75 -46.33 -4.33 -29.90
N VAL A 76 -47.18 -4.80 -29.00
CA VAL A 76 -48.55 -5.18 -29.30
C VAL A 76 -49.46 -4.34 -28.43
N ASP A 77 -50.33 -3.57 -29.06
CA ASP A 77 -51.37 -2.85 -28.33
C ASP A 77 -52.31 -3.87 -27.68
N ASN A 78 -52.37 -3.87 -26.36
CA ASN A 78 -53.17 -4.81 -25.58
C ASN A 78 -54.69 -4.71 -25.84
N ARG A 79 -55.16 -3.59 -26.39
CA ARG A 79 -56.59 -3.35 -26.69
C ARG A 79 -56.94 -3.70 -28.12
N THR A 80 -56.06 -3.40 -29.08
CA THR A 80 -56.33 -3.59 -30.51
C THR A 80 -55.66 -4.84 -31.09
N HIS A 81 -54.73 -5.45 -30.36
CA HIS A 81 -53.82 -6.51 -30.80
C HIS A 81 -53.00 -6.16 -32.06
N GLN A 82 -52.93 -4.87 -32.43
CA GLN A 82 -52.11 -4.41 -33.54
C GLN A 82 -50.66 -4.31 -33.12
N LYS A 83 -49.77 -4.71 -34.02
CA LYS A 83 -48.33 -4.58 -33.84
C LYS A 83 -47.90 -3.18 -34.23
N TYR A 84 -47.12 -2.52 -33.39
CA TYR A 84 -46.46 -1.26 -33.70
C TYR A 84 -45.00 -1.31 -33.24
N LYS A 85 -44.21 -0.32 -33.64
CA LYS A 85 -42.82 -0.17 -33.22
C LYS A 85 -42.67 0.99 -32.26
N SER A 86 -42.06 0.78 -31.11
CA SER A 86 -41.58 1.88 -30.27
C SER A 86 -40.15 2.25 -30.65
N PHE A 87 -39.86 3.55 -30.70
CA PHE A 87 -38.55 4.10 -30.99
C PHE A 87 -38.02 4.80 -29.75
N TRP A 88 -36.93 4.30 -29.20
CA TRP A 88 -36.34 4.78 -27.96
C TRP A 88 -35.04 5.51 -28.24
N HIS A 89 -34.83 6.64 -27.56
CA HIS A 89 -33.59 7.39 -27.55
C HIS A 89 -33.36 7.93 -26.15
N VAL A 90 -32.45 7.33 -25.40
CA VAL A 90 -32.15 7.71 -24.01
C VAL A 90 -30.75 8.29 -23.93
N LYS A 91 -30.57 9.41 -23.22
CA LYS A 91 -29.29 10.05 -22.97
C LYS A 91 -28.89 9.88 -21.52
N PHE A 92 -27.62 9.55 -21.30
CA PHE A 92 -27.07 9.29 -19.98
C PHE A 92 -26.03 10.32 -19.57
N GLY A 93 -26.03 10.65 -18.29
CA GLY A 93 -24.95 11.34 -17.61
C GLY A 93 -23.78 10.40 -17.31
N PRO A 94 -22.72 10.92 -16.67
CA PRO A 94 -21.57 10.15 -16.26
C PRO A 94 -21.93 8.87 -15.48
N PRO A 95 -21.25 7.74 -15.74
CA PRO A 95 -21.42 6.53 -14.96
C PRO A 95 -20.87 6.71 -13.54
N VAL A 96 -21.57 6.12 -12.58
CA VAL A 96 -21.21 6.06 -11.17
C VAL A 96 -21.14 4.59 -10.77
N ILE A 97 -20.02 4.15 -10.23
CA ILE A 97 -19.83 2.81 -9.69
C ILE A 97 -20.13 2.83 -8.20
N GLU A 98 -20.81 1.80 -7.73
CA GLU A 98 -21.01 1.50 -6.32
C GLU A 98 -20.51 0.12 -5.96
N PHE A 99 -19.46 -0.01 -5.14
CA PHE A 99 -18.96 -1.35 -4.79
C PHE A 99 -19.90 -2.07 -3.82
N ASN A 100 -20.30 -3.29 -4.19
CA ASN A 100 -21.22 -4.08 -3.37
C ASN A 100 -20.45 -5.05 -2.48
N ALA A 101 -20.32 -4.73 -1.19
CA ALA A 101 -19.67 -5.63 -0.24
C ALA A 101 -20.58 -6.73 0.33
N ARG A 102 -21.88 -6.75 0.03
CA ARG A 102 -22.76 -7.84 0.46
C ARG A 102 -22.47 -9.15 -0.30
N SER A 103 -21.82 -9.04 -1.46
CA SER A 103 -21.24 -10.20 -2.16
C SER A 103 -19.93 -10.61 -1.50
N VAL A 104 -20.02 -11.43 -0.46
CA VAL A 104 -18.85 -11.88 0.32
C VAL A 104 -17.87 -12.74 -0.50
N LYS A 105 -18.31 -13.31 -1.62
CA LYS A 105 -17.52 -14.29 -2.40
C LYS A 105 -16.84 -13.71 -3.63
N THR A 106 -17.42 -12.68 -4.25
CA THR A 106 -16.97 -12.15 -5.54
C THR A 106 -16.94 -10.63 -5.48
N PRO A 107 -15.81 -9.99 -5.83
CA PRO A 107 -15.77 -8.54 -5.96
C PRO A 107 -16.73 -8.10 -7.06
N CYS A 108 -17.72 -7.31 -6.70
CA CYS A 108 -18.72 -6.80 -7.65
C CYS A 108 -19.10 -5.36 -7.31
N CYS A 109 -19.74 -4.72 -8.28
CA CYS A 109 -20.27 -3.38 -8.15
C CYS A 109 -21.64 -3.25 -8.81
N SER A 110 -22.30 -2.13 -8.53
CA SER A 110 -23.38 -1.61 -9.34
C SER A 110 -22.85 -0.49 -10.23
N LEU A 111 -23.36 -0.40 -11.46
CA LEU A 111 -23.10 0.71 -12.38
C LEU A 111 -24.40 1.51 -12.51
N LYS A 112 -24.40 2.73 -11.98
CA LYS A 112 -25.51 3.68 -12.04
C LYS A 112 -25.26 4.72 -13.11
N MET A 113 -26.30 5.06 -13.86
CA MET A 113 -26.26 6.10 -14.88
C MET A 113 -27.51 6.97 -14.76
N GLU A 114 -27.31 8.27 -14.62
CA GLU A 114 -28.41 9.24 -14.62
C GLU A 114 -28.99 9.37 -16.03
N VAL A 115 -30.31 9.32 -16.18
CA VAL A 115 -31.00 9.73 -17.39
C VAL A 115 -31.07 11.24 -17.38
N ILE A 116 -30.38 11.87 -18.34
CA ILE A 116 -30.31 13.34 -18.46
C ILE A 116 -31.26 13.86 -19.55
N GLY A 117 -31.97 12.97 -20.22
CA GLY A 117 -33.02 13.29 -21.19
C GLY A 117 -33.14 12.23 -22.28
N GLY A 118 -33.92 12.55 -23.31
CA GLY A 118 -34.18 11.69 -24.46
C GLY A 118 -35.67 11.64 -24.79
N SER A 119 -36.10 10.62 -25.53
CA SER A 119 -37.48 10.45 -25.94
C SER A 119 -37.87 9.00 -26.27
N VAL A 120 -39.15 8.71 -26.17
CA VAL A 120 -39.80 7.50 -26.70
C VAL A 120 -40.94 7.89 -27.65
N GLN A 121 -41.10 7.15 -28.75
CA GLN A 121 -42.18 7.33 -29.70
C GLN A 121 -42.88 5.99 -29.96
N TRP A 122 -44.18 5.91 -29.67
CA TRP A 122 -44.97 4.67 -29.74
C TRP A 122 -45.67 4.51 -31.11
N GLY A 123 -44.91 4.11 -32.14
CA GLY A 123 -45.39 4.04 -33.53
C GLY A 123 -45.03 5.29 -34.33
N SER A 124 -45.02 5.19 -35.66
CA SER A 124 -44.51 6.25 -36.54
C SER A 124 -45.31 7.56 -36.51
N GLU A 125 -46.56 7.52 -36.05
CA GLU A 125 -47.47 8.68 -36.02
C GLU A 125 -47.76 9.17 -34.59
N ALA A 126 -47.31 8.47 -33.55
CA ALA A 126 -47.53 8.87 -32.17
C ALA A 126 -46.67 10.09 -31.78
N PRO A 127 -47.14 10.93 -30.84
CA PRO A 127 -46.35 12.02 -30.31
C PRO A 127 -45.10 11.46 -29.62
N VAL A 128 -44.00 12.20 -29.78
CA VAL A 128 -42.73 11.90 -29.12
C VAL A 128 -42.85 12.34 -27.66
N GLU A 129 -42.76 11.38 -26.75
CA GLU A 129 -42.73 11.61 -25.30
C GLU A 129 -41.27 11.81 -24.88
N SER A 130 -40.99 12.83 -24.07
CA SER A 130 -39.62 13.12 -23.61
C SER A 130 -39.35 12.47 -22.26
N PHE A 131 -38.12 11.99 -22.03
CA PHE A 131 -37.72 11.53 -20.68
C PHE A 131 -37.45 12.73 -19.78
N GLU A 132 -38.06 12.73 -18.59
CA GLU A 132 -37.67 13.67 -17.54
C GLU A 132 -36.29 13.30 -16.98
N PRO A 133 -35.41 14.30 -16.77
CA PRO A 133 -34.09 14.07 -16.19
C PRO A 133 -34.18 13.71 -14.69
N GLY A 134 -33.15 13.06 -14.16
CA GLY A 134 -32.98 12.79 -12.73
C GLY A 134 -33.29 11.36 -12.28
N TRP A 135 -33.83 10.52 -13.17
CA TRP A 135 -33.89 9.08 -12.95
C TRP A 135 -32.50 8.46 -13.02
N PHE A 136 -32.21 7.46 -12.19
CA PHE A 136 -31.02 6.62 -12.34
C PHE A 136 -31.41 5.22 -12.81
N VAL A 137 -30.63 4.68 -13.76
CA VAL A 137 -30.70 3.26 -14.14
C VAL A 137 -29.47 2.58 -13.55
N SER A 138 -29.69 1.56 -12.72
CA SER A 138 -28.62 0.82 -12.05
C SER A 138 -28.53 -0.60 -12.59
N LEU A 139 -27.35 -0.97 -13.05
CA LEU A 139 -26.95 -2.34 -13.36
C LEU A 139 -26.28 -2.94 -12.12
N ASN A 140 -26.94 -3.84 -11.41
CA ASN A 140 -26.46 -4.36 -10.13
C ASN A 140 -25.75 -5.70 -10.28
N ASN A 141 -24.85 -6.00 -9.32
CA ASN A 141 -24.08 -7.24 -9.22
C ASN A 141 -23.18 -7.51 -10.44
N VAL A 142 -22.60 -6.47 -11.01
CA VAL A 142 -21.61 -6.57 -12.08
C VAL A 142 -20.30 -7.09 -11.49
N PRO A 143 -19.81 -8.28 -11.88
CA PRO A 143 -18.55 -8.80 -11.36
C PRO A 143 -17.37 -7.98 -11.89
N LEU A 144 -16.33 -7.85 -11.07
CA LEU A 144 -15.06 -7.27 -11.51
C LEU A 144 -14.16 -8.38 -12.08
N ALA A 145 -13.45 -8.07 -13.15
CA ALA A 145 -12.46 -8.95 -13.76
C ALA A 145 -11.21 -8.18 -14.17
N SER A 146 -10.19 -8.92 -14.63
CA SER A 146 -9.04 -8.35 -15.30
C SER A 146 -8.99 -8.74 -16.76
N ALA A 147 -8.51 -7.85 -17.61
CA ALA A 147 -8.29 -8.11 -19.03
C ALA A 147 -7.03 -7.38 -19.52
N MET A 148 -6.29 -8.03 -20.42
CA MET A 148 -5.10 -7.46 -21.06
C MET A 148 -5.51 -6.40 -22.08
N GLY A 149 -4.76 -5.31 -22.15
CA GLY A 149 -4.98 -4.29 -23.16
C GLY A 149 -4.00 -3.13 -23.09
N GLU A 150 -3.89 -2.40 -24.18
CA GLU A 150 -3.01 -1.24 -24.31
C GLU A 150 -3.81 0.05 -24.37
N LEU A 151 -3.29 1.13 -23.77
CA LEU A 151 -3.90 2.44 -23.90
C LEU A 151 -3.40 3.10 -25.21
N VAL A 152 -4.27 3.17 -26.21
CA VAL A 152 -4.01 3.83 -27.50
C VAL A 152 -4.96 5.01 -27.65
N GLU A 153 -4.41 6.22 -27.75
CA GLU A 153 -5.18 7.48 -27.88
C GLU A 153 -6.26 7.66 -26.79
N GLY A 154 -5.96 7.20 -25.57
CA GLY A 154 -6.89 7.30 -24.43
C GLY A 154 -8.00 6.24 -24.42
N LYS A 155 -8.05 5.34 -25.40
CA LYS A 155 -8.91 4.16 -25.39
C LYS A 155 -8.09 2.93 -25.02
N ILE A 156 -8.65 2.06 -24.18
CA ILE A 156 -8.01 0.76 -23.93
C ILE A 156 -8.45 -0.20 -25.02
N GLN A 157 -7.48 -0.67 -25.80
CA GLN A 157 -7.69 -1.67 -26.84
C GLN A 157 -7.26 -3.04 -26.31
N PRO A 158 -8.08 -4.09 -26.48
CA PRO A 158 -7.72 -5.44 -26.06
C PRO A 158 -6.58 -5.96 -26.93
N GLU A 159 -5.69 -6.74 -26.34
CA GLU A 159 -4.72 -7.54 -27.11
C GLU A 159 -5.44 -8.64 -27.91
N GLU A 160 -4.86 -9.08 -29.02
CA GLU A 160 -5.36 -10.26 -29.75
C GLU A 160 -5.44 -11.48 -28.81
N ASN A 161 -6.62 -12.10 -28.71
CA ASN A 161 -6.92 -13.23 -27.80
C ASN A 161 -6.94 -12.87 -26.30
N THR A 162 -7.29 -11.62 -25.94
CA THR A 162 -7.48 -11.23 -24.55
C THR A 162 -8.47 -12.16 -23.83
N SER A 163 -8.00 -12.76 -22.73
CA SER A 163 -8.83 -13.53 -21.81
C SER A 163 -9.29 -12.65 -20.65
N ILE A 164 -10.58 -12.74 -20.29
CA ILE A 164 -11.13 -12.10 -19.10
C ILE A 164 -10.89 -13.03 -17.90
N ILE A 165 -10.16 -12.55 -16.91
CA ILE A 165 -9.83 -13.31 -15.69
C ILE A 165 -10.72 -12.83 -14.54
N PRO A 166 -11.55 -13.70 -13.95
CA PRO A 166 -12.40 -13.36 -12.78
C PRO A 166 -11.59 -12.73 -11.63
N GLY A 167 -12.14 -11.72 -10.95
CA GLY A 167 -11.50 -11.14 -9.75
C GLY A 167 -11.33 -12.10 -8.57
N THR A 168 -12.00 -13.26 -8.61
CA THR A 168 -11.83 -14.34 -7.62
C THR A 168 -10.55 -15.14 -7.82
N LYS A 169 -9.82 -14.94 -8.92
CA LYS A 169 -8.58 -15.63 -9.24
C LYS A 169 -7.40 -14.65 -9.25
N PRO A 170 -6.20 -15.08 -8.81
CA PRO A 170 -4.99 -14.28 -9.01
C PRO A 170 -4.66 -14.18 -10.50
N ILE A 171 -4.24 -13.00 -10.93
CA ILE A 171 -3.77 -12.69 -12.27
C ILE A 171 -2.24 -12.71 -12.24
N HIS A 172 -1.63 -13.44 -13.16
CA HIS A 172 -0.18 -13.57 -13.25
C HIS A 172 0.36 -12.77 -14.43
N PHE A 173 1.51 -12.12 -14.24
CA PHE A 173 2.26 -11.50 -15.31
C PHE A 173 3.24 -12.49 -15.93
N ASP A 174 3.37 -12.38 -17.24
CA ASP A 174 4.45 -13.00 -18.01
C ASP A 174 5.64 -12.03 -17.99
N PHE A 175 6.80 -12.49 -17.54
CA PHE A 175 7.96 -11.62 -17.34
C PHE A 175 8.80 -11.39 -18.58
N ASP A 176 8.55 -12.15 -19.64
CA ASP A 176 9.30 -12.03 -20.90
C ASP A 176 8.81 -10.85 -21.74
N VAL A 177 7.65 -10.28 -21.40
CA VAL A 177 7.02 -9.19 -22.14
C VAL A 177 6.47 -8.15 -21.15
N VAL A 178 6.68 -6.86 -21.44
CA VAL A 178 5.99 -5.80 -20.72
C VAL A 178 4.53 -5.83 -21.10
N LYS A 179 3.66 -6.10 -20.14
CA LYS A 179 2.21 -6.22 -20.31
C LYS A 179 1.48 -5.27 -19.37
N GLN A 180 0.31 -4.83 -19.81
CA GLN A 180 -0.62 -4.05 -19.00
C GLN A 180 -1.94 -4.81 -18.84
N GLN A 181 -2.35 -4.97 -17.59
CA GLN A 181 -3.61 -5.57 -17.20
C GLN A 181 -4.54 -4.49 -16.66
N HIS A 182 -5.80 -4.51 -17.06
CA HIS A 182 -6.81 -3.56 -16.58
C HIS A 182 -7.82 -4.28 -15.70
N VAL A 183 -8.30 -3.62 -14.65
CA VAL A 183 -9.47 -4.06 -13.87
C VAL A 183 -10.70 -3.45 -14.52
N VAL A 184 -11.63 -4.30 -14.94
CA VAL A 184 -12.78 -3.96 -15.78
C VAL A 184 -14.09 -4.48 -15.18
N LEU A 185 -15.20 -3.90 -15.63
CA LEU A 185 -16.55 -4.40 -15.34
C LEU A 185 -16.87 -5.55 -16.29
N ALA A 186 -17.02 -6.76 -15.75
CA ALA A 186 -17.06 -8.00 -16.51
C ALA A 186 -18.50 -8.41 -16.85
N PHE A 187 -19.17 -7.60 -17.68
CA PHE A 187 -20.57 -7.80 -18.07
C PHE A 187 -20.85 -9.17 -18.73
N GLU A 188 -19.82 -9.81 -19.29
CA GLU A 188 -19.89 -11.03 -20.09
C GLU A 188 -19.82 -12.33 -19.27
N MET A 189 -19.51 -12.25 -17.97
CA MET A 189 -19.23 -13.46 -17.17
C MET A 189 -20.47 -14.25 -16.72
N ASP A 190 -21.54 -13.55 -16.36
CA ASP A 190 -22.86 -14.17 -16.08
C ASP A 190 -23.99 -13.15 -16.31
N PRO A 191 -24.56 -13.08 -17.52
CA PRO A 191 -25.68 -12.20 -17.84
C PRO A 191 -26.90 -12.41 -16.92
N ASN A 192 -27.06 -13.60 -16.33
CA ASN A 192 -28.22 -13.92 -15.50
C ASN A 192 -28.06 -13.43 -14.06
N SER A 193 -26.84 -13.16 -13.59
CA SER A 193 -26.60 -12.61 -12.24
C SER A 193 -26.83 -11.10 -12.17
N ILE A 194 -26.92 -10.43 -13.31
CA ILE A 194 -27.05 -8.98 -13.42
C ILE A 194 -28.53 -8.58 -13.41
N THR A 195 -28.90 -7.61 -12.57
CA THR A 195 -30.26 -7.05 -12.50
C THR A 195 -30.24 -5.58 -12.87
N VAL A 196 -31.29 -5.10 -13.55
CA VAL A 196 -31.50 -3.69 -13.84
C VAL A 196 -32.59 -3.16 -12.92
N THR A 197 -32.35 -1.99 -12.34
CA THR A 197 -33.34 -1.29 -11.51
C THR A 197 -33.37 0.19 -11.87
N ALA A 198 -34.56 0.75 -12.04
CA ALA A 198 -34.75 2.19 -12.12
C ALA A 198 -34.90 2.77 -10.70
N ILE A 199 -34.21 3.88 -10.44
CA ILE A 199 -34.22 4.60 -9.17
C ILE A 199 -34.80 5.99 -9.46
N PRO A 200 -35.92 6.36 -8.83
CA PRO A 200 -36.56 7.65 -9.07
C PRO A 200 -35.80 8.81 -8.41
N PRO A 201 -36.02 10.06 -8.87
CA PRO A 201 -35.58 11.24 -8.14
C PRO A 201 -36.31 11.38 -6.79
N GLU A 202 -35.73 12.12 -5.84
CA GLU A 202 -36.22 12.19 -4.44
C GLU A 202 -37.67 12.70 -4.31
N ASP A 203 -38.10 13.59 -5.21
CA ASP A 203 -39.44 14.22 -5.20
C ASP A 203 -40.48 13.46 -6.04
N TRP A 204 -40.19 12.23 -6.48
CA TRP A 204 -41.07 11.49 -7.39
C TRP A 204 -42.33 10.94 -6.72
N ASN A 205 -43.47 11.11 -7.40
CA ASN A 205 -44.75 10.54 -6.99
C ASN A 205 -44.91 9.11 -7.54
N LYS A 206 -45.18 8.14 -6.65
CA LYS A 206 -45.20 6.71 -6.98
C LYS A 206 -46.29 6.28 -7.98
N ASP A 207 -47.29 7.13 -8.20
CA ASP A 207 -48.42 6.82 -9.08
C ASP A 207 -48.15 7.11 -10.57
N ASP A 208 -47.02 7.76 -10.91
CA ASP A 208 -46.67 8.12 -12.29
C ASP A 208 -45.82 7.03 -12.95
N SER A 209 -46.42 6.15 -13.76
CA SER A 209 -45.67 5.16 -14.54
C SER A 209 -44.72 5.85 -15.52
N HIS A 210 -43.41 5.67 -15.35
CA HIS A 210 -42.39 6.31 -16.19
C HIS A 210 -41.75 5.32 -17.15
N SER A 211 -41.48 5.75 -18.39
CA SER A 211 -40.95 4.90 -19.47
C SER A 211 -39.60 4.22 -19.15
N VAL A 212 -38.85 4.69 -18.15
CA VAL A 212 -37.59 4.09 -17.66
C VAL A 212 -37.82 2.90 -16.70
N THR A 213 -39.02 2.81 -16.12
CA THR A 213 -39.47 1.65 -15.32
C THR A 213 -40.00 0.51 -16.18
N ASP A 214 -40.17 0.74 -17.49
CA ASP A 214 -40.63 -0.26 -18.44
C ASP A 214 -39.66 -1.46 -18.52
N SER A 215 -40.23 -2.67 -18.46
CA SER A 215 -39.46 -3.92 -18.49
C SER A 215 -38.67 -4.10 -19.77
N GLN A 216 -39.19 -3.64 -20.92
CA GLN A 216 -38.51 -3.75 -22.20
C GLN A 216 -37.32 -2.79 -22.26
N PHE A 217 -37.47 -1.57 -21.74
CA PHE A 217 -36.33 -0.66 -21.57
C PHE A 217 -35.24 -1.30 -20.70
N GLN A 218 -35.60 -1.88 -19.55
CA GLN A 218 -34.64 -2.53 -18.66
C GLN A 218 -33.95 -3.73 -19.32
N ASP A 219 -34.69 -4.55 -20.07
CA ASP A 219 -34.13 -5.67 -20.83
C ASP A 219 -33.17 -5.20 -21.94
N ARG A 220 -33.50 -4.10 -22.62
CA ARG A 220 -32.65 -3.51 -23.67
C ARG A 220 -31.41 -2.85 -23.10
N PHE A 221 -31.53 -2.16 -21.97
CA PHE A 221 -30.40 -1.63 -21.22
C PHE A 221 -29.49 -2.76 -20.74
N LYS A 222 -30.05 -3.84 -20.19
CA LYS A 222 -29.30 -5.04 -19.83
C LYS A 222 -28.59 -5.65 -21.04
N ALA A 223 -29.31 -5.84 -22.14
CA ALA A 223 -28.78 -6.42 -23.38
C ALA A 223 -27.64 -5.58 -23.99
N TYR A 224 -27.68 -4.25 -23.83
CA TYR A 224 -26.56 -3.37 -24.20
C TYR A 224 -25.26 -3.83 -23.50
N PHE A 225 -25.29 -4.15 -22.21
CA PHE A 225 -24.09 -4.59 -21.50
C PHE A 225 -23.76 -6.08 -21.72
N THR A 226 -24.76 -6.96 -21.81
CA THR A 226 -24.55 -8.42 -21.80
C THR A 226 -24.46 -9.09 -23.18
N GLY A 227 -24.76 -8.38 -24.27
CA GLY A 227 -24.64 -8.92 -25.63
C GLY A 227 -25.62 -10.05 -25.99
N THR A 228 -26.63 -10.33 -25.16
CA THR A 228 -27.63 -11.37 -25.41
C THR A 228 -28.67 -10.92 -26.46
N LYS A 229 -28.74 -11.69 -27.56
CA LYS A 229 -29.66 -11.63 -28.73
C LYS A 229 -30.67 -10.47 -28.79
N GLY A 230 -30.51 -9.61 -29.80
CA GLY A 230 -31.59 -8.81 -30.38
C GLY A 230 -31.43 -7.28 -30.34
N GLY A 231 -30.43 -6.73 -29.65
CA GLY A 231 -30.16 -5.29 -29.64
C GLY A 231 -28.67 -5.00 -29.63
N ILE A 232 -28.15 -4.45 -30.74
CA ILE A 232 -26.78 -3.93 -30.90
C ILE A 232 -25.71 -4.90 -30.36
N GLY A 233 -25.74 -6.13 -30.89
CA GLY A 233 -24.72 -7.13 -30.64
C GLY A 233 -23.46 -6.84 -31.46
N GLN A 234 -22.34 -7.21 -30.84
CA GLN A 234 -20.96 -7.21 -31.35
C GLN A 234 -20.26 -5.85 -31.29
N LEU A 235 -19.26 -5.79 -30.41
CA LEU A 235 -18.04 -4.98 -30.54
C LEU A 235 -18.28 -3.57 -31.11
N VAL A 236 -18.31 -2.55 -30.26
CA VAL A 236 -18.10 -1.19 -30.79
C VAL A 236 -16.62 -1.14 -31.20
N ASP A 237 -16.35 -1.15 -32.51
CA ASP A 237 -15.00 -1.10 -33.09
C ASP A 237 -14.05 -2.25 -32.68
N GLY A 238 -14.55 -3.47 -32.47
CA GLY A 238 -13.67 -4.62 -32.14
C GLY A 238 -13.30 -4.76 -30.65
N VAL A 239 -13.84 -3.91 -29.76
CA VAL A 239 -13.48 -3.86 -28.33
C VAL A 239 -14.62 -4.34 -27.42
N PRO A 240 -14.36 -5.23 -26.42
CA PRO A 240 -15.33 -5.55 -25.37
C PRO A 240 -15.73 -4.31 -24.57
N ARG A 241 -17.03 -4.07 -24.37
CA ARG A 241 -17.57 -2.88 -23.67
C ARG A 241 -17.05 -2.72 -22.25
N ALA A 242 -16.57 -3.80 -21.66
CA ALA A 242 -15.88 -3.84 -20.37
C ALA A 242 -14.70 -2.84 -20.28
N PHE A 243 -13.94 -2.64 -21.37
CA PHE A 243 -12.77 -1.76 -21.40
C PHE A 243 -13.10 -0.29 -21.29
N SER A 244 -14.27 0.13 -21.80
CA SER A 244 -14.75 1.50 -21.64
C SER A 244 -14.97 1.88 -20.17
N TYR A 245 -15.11 0.89 -19.29
CA TYR A 245 -15.32 1.07 -17.85
C TYR A 245 -14.13 0.53 -17.02
N ALA A 246 -12.92 0.48 -17.59
CA ALA A 246 -11.75 0.10 -16.82
C ALA A 246 -11.53 1.08 -15.65
N ILE A 247 -11.41 0.56 -14.43
CA ILE A 247 -11.29 1.36 -13.21
C ILE A 247 -9.88 1.43 -12.67
N ALA A 248 -9.03 0.47 -13.04
CA ALA A 248 -7.65 0.38 -12.59
C ALA A 248 -6.75 -0.29 -13.63
N SER A 249 -5.43 -0.10 -13.54
CA SER A 249 -4.48 -0.88 -14.32
C SER A 249 -3.24 -1.30 -13.52
N VAL A 250 -2.61 -2.39 -13.92
CA VAL A 250 -1.39 -2.91 -13.31
C VAL A 250 -0.48 -3.27 -14.47
N ASN A 251 0.76 -2.81 -14.44
CA ASN A 251 1.76 -3.19 -15.44
C ASN A 251 3.00 -3.75 -14.75
N ASN A 252 3.73 -4.58 -15.47
CA ASN A 252 4.98 -5.19 -15.01
C ASN A 252 6.22 -4.46 -15.57
N GLN A 253 6.11 -3.16 -15.91
CA GLN A 253 7.24 -2.41 -16.45
C GLN A 253 8.34 -2.26 -15.41
N THR A 254 9.59 -2.53 -15.80
CA THR A 254 10.77 -2.35 -14.95
C THR A 254 11.14 -0.87 -14.82
N ASN A 255 11.54 -0.46 -13.62
CA ASN A 255 12.11 0.87 -13.37
C ASN A 255 13.57 0.74 -12.92
N SER A 256 14.46 1.47 -13.59
CA SER A 256 15.90 1.45 -13.37
C SER A 256 16.38 2.28 -12.17
N GLN A 257 15.51 3.08 -11.55
CA GLN A 257 15.89 4.10 -10.57
C GLN A 257 15.64 3.71 -9.09
N GLY A 258 15.19 2.49 -8.79
CA GLY A 258 14.87 2.09 -7.41
C GLY A 258 14.79 0.58 -7.20
N VAL A 259 14.29 0.18 -6.02
CA VAL A 259 13.99 -1.24 -5.72
C VAL A 259 13.00 -1.78 -6.76
N GLU A 260 13.36 -2.88 -7.43
CA GLU A 260 12.49 -3.53 -8.42
C GLU A 260 11.25 -4.12 -7.73
N LEU A 261 10.17 -3.36 -7.70
CA LEU A 261 8.87 -3.78 -7.16
C LEU A 261 7.91 -4.16 -8.29
N ARG A 262 8.44 -4.85 -9.30
CA ARG A 262 7.69 -5.28 -10.48
C ARG A 262 6.59 -6.28 -10.05
N PRO A 263 5.31 -6.05 -10.38
CA PRO A 263 4.24 -6.99 -10.10
C PRO A 263 4.49 -8.37 -10.74
N GLU A 264 4.40 -9.44 -9.95
CA GLU A 264 4.41 -10.84 -10.38
C GLU A 264 2.99 -11.36 -10.57
N LYS A 265 2.16 -11.12 -9.57
CA LYS A 265 0.75 -11.46 -9.62
C LYS A 265 -0.06 -10.46 -8.81
N PHE A 266 -1.33 -10.31 -9.14
CA PHE A 266 -2.24 -9.47 -8.38
C PHE A 266 -3.64 -10.04 -8.31
N GLN A 267 -4.43 -9.53 -7.37
CA GLN A 267 -5.85 -9.80 -7.22
C GLN A 267 -6.51 -8.55 -6.67
N PHE A 268 -7.84 -8.43 -6.74
CA PHE A 268 -8.54 -7.29 -6.17
C PHE A 268 -9.74 -7.73 -5.34
N ALA A 269 -10.08 -6.89 -4.37
CA ALA A 269 -11.26 -7.03 -3.52
C ALA A 269 -11.93 -5.67 -3.36
N THR A 270 -13.20 -5.69 -2.97
CA THR A 270 -13.94 -4.48 -2.59
C THR A 270 -14.17 -4.47 -1.09
N TYR A 271 -14.36 -3.28 -0.53
CA TYR A 271 -14.78 -3.10 0.87
C TYR A 271 -15.94 -2.10 0.91
N CYS A 272 -16.88 -2.30 1.84
CA CYS A 272 -17.89 -1.32 2.20
C CYS A 272 -17.91 -1.22 3.72
N GLY A 273 -17.88 0.01 4.23
CA GLY A 273 -17.97 0.27 5.65
C GLY A 273 -19.35 -0.09 6.22
N SER A 274 -19.45 -0.02 7.54
CA SER A 274 -20.67 -0.34 8.30
C SER A 274 -20.93 0.73 9.37
N GLY A 275 -22.18 0.86 9.82
CA GLY A 275 -22.56 1.92 10.75
C GLY A 275 -22.33 3.31 10.15
N HIS A 276 -21.57 4.16 10.84
CA HIS A 276 -21.25 5.51 10.35
C HIS A 276 -20.38 5.55 9.09
N TRP A 277 -19.87 4.41 8.63
CA TRP A 277 -19.10 4.27 7.38
C TRP A 277 -19.87 3.59 6.25
N GLU A 278 -21.19 3.39 6.37
CA GLU A 278 -22.01 2.66 5.39
C GLU A 278 -21.93 3.21 3.96
N ASN A 279 -21.54 4.48 3.80
CA ASN A 279 -21.41 5.12 2.51
C ASN A 279 -19.97 5.12 1.98
N VAL A 280 -19.02 4.48 2.67
CA VAL A 280 -17.62 4.45 2.22
C VAL A 280 -17.27 3.08 1.67
N THR A 281 -16.97 3.08 0.39
CA THR A 281 -16.63 1.91 -0.40
C THR A 281 -15.26 2.08 -1.06
N ILE A 282 -14.54 0.98 -1.18
CA ILE A 282 -13.12 0.98 -1.54
C ILE A 282 -12.84 -0.16 -2.52
N LEU A 283 -12.04 0.14 -3.54
CA LEU A 283 -11.35 -0.87 -4.36
C LEU A 283 -9.95 -1.10 -3.79
N SER A 284 -9.61 -2.36 -3.53
CA SER A 284 -8.31 -2.78 -3.03
C SER A 284 -7.62 -3.69 -4.02
N ILE A 285 -6.39 -3.36 -4.41
CA ILE A 285 -5.58 -4.13 -5.34
C ILE A 285 -4.38 -4.70 -4.59
N PHE A 286 -4.33 -6.02 -4.52
CA PHE A 286 -3.34 -6.82 -3.82
C PHE A 286 -2.29 -7.30 -4.80
N ILE A 287 -1.02 -7.01 -4.53
CA ILE A 287 0.07 -7.22 -5.49
C ILE A 287 1.19 -7.97 -4.78
N GLN A 288 1.61 -9.06 -5.40
CA GLN A 288 2.87 -9.73 -5.09
C GLN A 288 3.91 -9.23 -6.09
N VAL A 289 5.11 -8.92 -5.61
CA VAL A 289 6.19 -8.39 -6.45
C VAL A 289 7.29 -9.42 -6.65
N VAL A 290 8.04 -9.27 -7.73
CA VAL A 290 9.24 -10.08 -7.99
C VAL A 290 10.24 -9.90 -6.85
N GLY A 291 10.74 -11.03 -6.31
CA GLY A 291 11.65 -11.02 -5.17
C GLY A 291 10.97 -10.76 -3.82
N GLY A 292 9.66 -10.51 -3.81
CA GLY A 292 8.84 -10.52 -2.60
C GLY A 292 8.88 -11.90 -1.93
N VAL A 293 9.03 -11.91 -0.61
CA VAL A 293 9.09 -13.15 0.18
C VAL A 293 7.73 -13.59 0.71
N SER A 294 6.69 -12.76 0.52
CA SER A 294 5.36 -13.04 1.03
C SER A 294 4.69 -14.14 0.21
N LYS A 295 3.92 -14.99 0.90
CA LYS A 295 3.15 -16.08 0.27
C LYS A 295 1.67 -15.74 0.40
N PRO A 296 1.10 -14.97 -0.54
CA PRO A 296 -0.28 -14.54 -0.41
C PRO A 296 -1.22 -15.73 -0.56
N ASP A 297 -2.24 -15.72 0.28
CA ASP A 297 -3.36 -16.65 0.18
C ASP A 297 -4.51 -15.97 -0.57
N SER A 298 -4.72 -16.40 -1.81
CA SER A 298 -5.78 -15.88 -2.69
C SER A 298 -7.16 -16.47 -2.37
N VAL A 299 -7.24 -17.50 -1.50
CA VAL A 299 -8.50 -18.18 -1.20
C VAL A 299 -9.38 -17.28 -0.34
N ASN A 300 -10.61 -17.06 -0.79
CA ASN A 300 -11.62 -16.22 -0.12
C ASN A 300 -11.13 -14.80 0.21
N LEU A 301 -10.26 -14.22 -0.64
CA LEU A 301 -9.67 -12.90 -0.42
C LEU A 301 -10.74 -11.82 -0.13
N GLN A 302 -11.82 -11.79 -0.92
CA GLN A 302 -12.92 -10.84 -0.76
C GLN A 302 -13.54 -10.86 0.65
N GLN A 303 -13.86 -12.06 1.14
CA GLN A 303 -14.45 -12.25 2.47
C GLN A 303 -13.46 -11.85 3.56
N ARG A 304 -12.23 -12.36 3.48
CA ARG A 304 -11.18 -12.09 4.47
C ARG A 304 -10.86 -10.61 4.57
N TRP A 305 -10.77 -9.92 3.43
CA TRP A 305 -10.54 -8.48 3.39
C TRP A 305 -11.63 -7.74 4.15
N THR A 306 -12.89 -8.02 3.82
CA THR A 306 -14.03 -7.35 4.44
C THR A 306 -14.07 -7.60 5.95
N THR A 307 -13.92 -8.85 6.37
CA THR A 307 -13.94 -9.25 7.78
C THR A 307 -12.78 -8.63 8.57
N GLN A 308 -11.56 -8.59 8.03
CA GLN A 308 -10.40 -8.08 8.76
C GLN A 308 -10.57 -6.62 9.20
N TRP A 309 -11.09 -5.75 8.34
CA TRP A 309 -11.30 -4.33 8.69
C TRP A 309 -12.54 -4.13 9.55
N TYR A 310 -13.63 -4.83 9.21
CA TYR A 310 -14.88 -4.77 9.95
C TYR A 310 -14.71 -5.21 11.42
N ASP A 311 -14.12 -6.39 11.66
CA ASP A 311 -13.92 -6.94 13.01
C ASP A 311 -13.05 -6.05 13.89
N ASN A 312 -12.12 -5.32 13.27
CA ASN A 312 -11.24 -4.39 13.95
C ASN A 312 -11.85 -2.98 14.10
N GLY A 313 -12.97 -2.69 13.44
CA GLY A 313 -13.66 -1.40 13.50
C GLY A 313 -12.84 -0.24 12.94
N ILE A 314 -11.98 -0.53 11.95
CA ILE A 314 -11.11 0.44 11.26
C ILE A 314 -11.33 0.32 9.75
N MET A 315 -10.77 1.26 8.99
CA MET A 315 -10.91 1.30 7.53
C MET A 315 -9.56 1.20 6.81
N PRO A 316 -9.54 0.58 5.60
CA PRO A 316 -8.33 0.54 4.77
C PRO A 316 -7.81 1.93 4.39
N ILE A 317 -8.72 2.90 4.23
CA ILE A 317 -8.41 4.31 3.95
C ILE A 317 -8.89 5.12 5.17
N PRO A 318 -8.02 5.91 5.81
CA PRO A 318 -8.43 6.75 6.93
C PRO A 318 -9.34 7.90 6.47
N ALA A 319 -10.22 8.36 7.35
CA ALA A 319 -11.16 9.44 7.06
C ALA A 319 -10.44 10.71 6.56
N GLY A 320 -11.02 11.36 5.55
CA GLY A 320 -10.48 12.57 4.95
C GLY A 320 -9.35 12.35 3.92
N PHE A 321 -9.10 11.10 3.54
CA PHE A 321 -8.20 10.71 2.44
C PHE A 321 -8.95 9.90 1.40
N SER A 322 -8.45 9.91 0.16
CA SER A 322 -9.01 9.12 -0.95
C SER A 322 -8.19 7.87 -1.32
N ALA A 323 -6.99 7.72 -0.78
CA ALA A 323 -6.14 6.55 -1.03
C ALA A 323 -5.24 6.16 0.14
N SER A 324 -4.85 4.88 0.17
CA SER A 324 -3.79 4.38 1.04
C SER A 324 -2.97 3.29 0.34
N LEU A 325 -1.73 3.12 0.77
CA LEU A 325 -0.83 2.05 0.34
C LEU A 325 -0.29 1.33 1.57
N LEU A 326 -0.42 0.02 1.57
CA LEU A 326 0.14 -0.88 2.58
C LEU A 326 1.28 -1.68 1.94
N LEU A 327 2.44 -1.73 2.58
CA LEU A 327 3.53 -2.63 2.20
C LEU A 327 3.77 -3.59 3.37
N SER A 328 3.82 -4.88 3.08
CA SER A 328 3.96 -5.88 4.11
C SER A 328 5.25 -5.68 4.91
N SER A 329 5.19 -5.99 6.21
CA SER A 329 6.37 -6.08 7.07
C SER A 329 7.51 -6.88 6.43
N SER A 330 7.18 -7.98 5.76
CA SER A 330 8.15 -8.84 5.07
C SER A 330 8.83 -8.15 3.90
N LEU A 331 8.07 -7.51 3.00
CA LEU A 331 8.63 -6.72 1.89
C LEU A 331 9.50 -5.58 2.40
N PHE A 332 9.01 -4.86 3.43
CA PHE A 332 9.72 -3.75 4.04
C PHE A 332 11.08 -4.19 4.60
N LYS A 333 11.15 -5.28 5.36
CA LYS A 333 12.40 -5.76 5.96
C LYS A 333 13.37 -6.37 4.94
N THR A 334 12.86 -7.27 4.09
CA THR A 334 13.70 -8.14 3.25
C THR A 334 14.07 -7.53 1.91
N THR A 335 13.31 -6.55 1.43
CA THR A 335 13.59 -5.93 0.14
C THR A 335 14.03 -4.48 0.34
N ILE A 336 13.20 -3.70 1.03
CA ILE A 336 13.37 -2.26 1.15
C ILE A 336 14.55 -1.92 2.09
N LEU A 337 14.52 -2.36 3.34
CA LEU A 337 15.64 -2.15 4.28
C LEU A 337 16.90 -2.87 3.81
N GLN A 338 16.77 -4.09 3.28
CA GLN A 338 17.91 -4.85 2.77
C GLN A 338 18.69 -4.10 1.70
N HIS A 339 18.00 -3.45 0.77
CA HIS A 339 18.63 -2.63 -0.25
C HIS A 339 19.42 -1.45 0.37
N GLY A 340 18.82 -0.74 1.33
CA GLY A 340 19.46 0.39 2.02
C GLY A 340 20.73 0.01 2.79
N PHE A 341 20.67 -1.06 3.59
CA PHE A 341 21.80 -1.50 4.40
C PHE A 341 22.91 -2.17 3.58
N LYS A 342 22.56 -2.87 2.50
CA LYS A 342 23.56 -3.49 1.59
C LYS A 342 24.51 -2.45 1.01
N ASN A 343 23.98 -1.27 0.64
CA ASN A 343 24.80 -0.16 0.13
C ASN A 343 25.73 0.43 1.20
N SER A 344 25.42 0.22 2.48
CA SER A 344 26.26 0.60 3.62
C SER A 344 27.19 -0.53 4.11
N GLY A 345 27.31 -1.66 3.40
CA GLY A 345 28.18 -2.78 3.78
C GLY A 345 27.58 -3.74 4.82
N TRP A 346 26.29 -3.60 5.13
CA TRP A 346 25.58 -4.45 6.07
C TRP A 346 24.68 -5.46 5.35
N SER A 347 24.54 -6.65 5.92
CA SER A 347 23.53 -7.63 5.54
C SER A 347 22.44 -7.68 6.60
N LEU A 348 21.20 -7.92 6.17
CA LEU A 348 20.05 -8.02 7.06
C LEU A 348 19.54 -9.45 7.10
N LYS A 349 19.14 -9.88 8.29
CA LYS A 349 18.39 -11.11 8.51
C LYS A 349 17.09 -10.75 9.20
N ASP A 350 15.98 -11.29 8.69
CA ASP A 350 14.70 -11.13 9.33
C ASP A 350 14.67 -11.84 10.70
N SER A 351 14.09 -11.18 11.69
CA SER A 351 13.85 -11.70 13.02
C SER A 351 12.34 -11.74 13.24
N PRO A 352 11.69 -12.89 12.95
CA PRO A 352 10.23 -13.00 12.97
C PRO A 352 9.66 -12.65 14.34
N THR A 353 8.63 -11.81 14.33
CA THR A 353 7.86 -11.42 15.50
C THR A 353 6.38 -11.70 15.25
N PRO A 354 6.00 -12.99 15.14
CA PRO A 354 4.59 -13.35 14.97
C PRO A 354 3.85 -12.85 16.20
N ASN A 355 2.76 -12.10 16.00
CA ASN A 355 1.93 -11.52 17.06
C ASN A 355 2.44 -10.22 17.71
N GLU A 356 3.51 -9.59 17.20
CA GLU A 356 3.91 -8.25 17.65
C GLU A 356 3.78 -7.21 16.53
N ALA A 357 3.27 -6.03 16.88
CA ALA A 357 3.23 -4.81 16.06
C ALA A 357 4.63 -4.14 15.91
N VAL A 358 5.65 -4.97 15.70
CA VAL A 358 7.06 -4.57 15.65
C VAL A 358 7.76 -5.27 14.49
N ASN A 359 8.59 -4.52 13.77
CA ASN A 359 9.54 -5.06 12.81
C ASN A 359 10.90 -5.22 13.49
N LYS A 360 11.36 -6.46 13.68
CA LYS A 360 12.72 -6.72 14.18
C LYS A 360 13.60 -7.25 13.04
N VAL A 361 14.79 -6.71 12.94
CA VAL A 361 15.81 -7.17 11.99
C VAL A 361 17.17 -7.25 12.67
N THR A 362 17.97 -8.22 12.25
CA THR A 362 19.35 -8.39 12.70
C THR A 362 20.29 -7.94 11.59
N CYS A 363 21.12 -6.96 11.89
CA CYS A 363 22.11 -6.39 10.97
C CYS A 363 23.48 -7.01 11.24
N LEU A 364 24.10 -7.54 10.20
CA LEU A 364 25.38 -8.23 10.23
C LEU A 364 26.35 -7.51 9.30
N SER A 365 27.47 -7.03 9.84
CA SER A 365 28.58 -6.48 9.06
C SER A 365 29.67 -7.52 8.89
N SER A 366 30.23 -7.62 7.67
CA SER A 366 31.45 -8.40 7.43
C SER A 366 32.73 -7.65 7.82
N GLU A 367 32.60 -6.36 8.17
CA GLU A 367 33.73 -5.55 8.56
C GLU A 367 34.27 -5.96 9.94
N LYS A 368 35.52 -5.57 10.15
CA LYS A 368 36.21 -5.71 11.41
C LYS A 368 36.36 -4.35 12.02
N TRP A 369 35.98 -4.22 13.29
CA TRP A 369 36.28 -3.04 14.07
C TRP A 369 37.65 -3.22 14.74
N ASN A 370 38.64 -2.53 14.19
CA ASN A 370 39.98 -2.49 14.75
C ASN A 370 40.04 -1.38 15.80
N VAL A 371 40.20 -1.79 17.06
CA VAL A 371 40.46 -0.90 18.18
C VAL A 371 41.97 -0.79 18.31
N ALA A 372 42.53 0.39 18.08
CA ALA A 372 43.97 0.62 18.21
C ALA A 372 44.41 0.48 19.68
N GLU A 373 45.64 -0.02 19.88
CA GLU A 373 46.30 0.03 21.18
C GLU A 373 46.46 1.47 21.65
N GLN A 374 46.43 1.70 22.96
CA GLN A 374 46.52 3.05 23.52
C GLN A 374 47.39 3.10 24.77
N ASN A 375 48.12 4.21 24.89
CA ASN A 375 48.83 4.59 26.10
C ASN A 375 48.12 5.78 26.74
N ILE A 376 47.72 5.63 27.99
CA ILE A 376 46.93 6.61 28.72
C ILE A 376 47.73 7.06 29.92
N LYS A 377 48.02 8.35 29.99
CA LYS A 377 48.74 8.93 31.13
C LYS A 377 47.77 9.01 32.30
N TYR A 378 48.00 8.19 33.31
CA TYR A 378 47.19 8.11 34.52
C TYR A 378 48.01 8.59 35.71
N HIS A 379 47.63 9.73 36.30
CA HIS A 379 48.50 10.55 37.16
C HIS A 379 49.80 10.95 36.43
N GLN A 380 50.45 12.04 36.84
CA GLN A 380 51.60 12.60 36.11
C GLN A 380 52.78 11.63 35.89
N THR A 381 52.77 10.49 36.59
CA THR A 381 53.84 9.51 36.68
C THR A 381 53.47 8.10 36.24
N SER A 382 52.25 7.80 35.75
CA SER A 382 51.93 6.43 35.30
C SER A 382 51.37 6.40 33.88
N VAL A 383 51.69 5.34 33.16
CA VAL A 383 51.15 5.06 31.83
C VAL A 383 50.40 3.74 31.86
N PHE A 384 49.13 3.79 31.55
CA PHE A 384 48.26 2.64 31.38
C PHE A 384 48.20 2.28 29.90
N HIS A 385 48.80 1.16 29.53
CA HIS A 385 48.74 0.62 28.19
C HIS A 385 47.55 -0.34 28.09
N VAL A 386 46.71 -0.13 27.08
CA VAL A 386 45.61 -1.03 26.72
C VAL A 386 45.93 -1.63 25.36
N ASP A 387 45.94 -2.96 25.29
CA ASP A 387 46.15 -3.66 24.04
C ASP A 387 45.03 -3.32 23.06
N GLY A 388 45.38 -3.21 21.79
CA GLY A 388 44.39 -3.12 20.72
C GLY A 388 43.53 -4.38 20.66
N SER A 389 42.38 -4.28 20.00
CA SER A 389 41.49 -5.43 19.79
C SER A 389 40.99 -5.45 18.36
N ASN A 390 40.70 -6.65 17.85
CA ASN A 390 40.03 -6.82 16.57
C ASN A 390 38.68 -7.49 16.81
N VAL A 391 37.61 -6.70 16.65
CA VAL A 391 36.24 -7.16 16.82
C VAL A 391 35.67 -7.51 15.47
N ASN A 392 35.44 -8.80 15.23
CA ASN A 392 34.66 -9.25 14.09
C ASN A 392 33.18 -8.89 14.30
N LEU A 393 32.67 -7.89 13.57
CA LEU A 393 31.31 -7.38 13.77
C LEU A 393 30.24 -8.40 13.38
N LYS A 394 30.59 -9.40 12.57
CA LYS A 394 29.71 -10.52 12.25
C LYS A 394 29.29 -11.32 13.49
N ASP A 395 30.14 -11.36 14.51
CA ASP A 395 29.90 -12.09 15.76
C ASP A 395 29.16 -11.23 16.80
N CYS A 396 28.93 -9.94 16.49
CA CYS A 396 28.26 -8.99 17.36
C CYS A 396 27.14 -8.29 16.56
N PRO A 397 26.02 -8.99 16.28
CA PRO A 397 24.94 -8.41 15.50
C PRO A 397 24.36 -7.15 16.14
N LEU A 398 23.99 -6.19 15.30
CA LEU A 398 23.16 -5.05 15.67
C LEU A 398 21.69 -5.44 15.48
N GLU A 399 20.90 -5.41 16.54
CA GLU A 399 19.46 -5.62 16.47
C GLU A 399 18.73 -4.29 16.32
N LEU A 400 17.87 -4.19 15.32
CA LEU A 400 17.01 -3.03 15.11
C LEU A 400 15.55 -3.44 15.27
N SER A 401 14.80 -2.61 15.99
CA SER A 401 13.35 -2.70 16.13
C SER A 401 12.71 -1.42 15.60
N ILE A 402 11.77 -1.55 14.67
CA ILE A 402 11.03 -0.44 14.08
C ILE A 402 9.54 -0.66 14.37
N ASN A 403 8.90 0.31 15.00
CA ASN A 403 7.51 0.23 15.40
C ASN A 403 6.85 1.61 15.52
N GLN A 404 5.53 1.63 15.63
CA GLN A 404 4.76 2.86 15.78
C GLN A 404 4.37 3.07 17.26
N ASP A 405 5.30 3.58 18.07
CA ASP A 405 5.05 3.88 19.50
C ASP A 405 4.01 5.00 19.68
N ASP A 406 4.18 6.11 18.96
CA ASP A 406 3.27 7.25 18.97
C ASP A 406 2.48 7.25 17.66
N VAL A 407 1.16 7.02 17.74
CA VAL A 407 0.26 6.99 16.58
C VAL A 407 0.30 8.27 15.75
N ASN A 408 0.56 9.42 16.37
CA ASN A 408 0.61 10.71 15.72
C ASN A 408 2.02 11.08 15.24
N GLY A 409 3.05 10.53 15.89
CA GLY A 409 4.46 10.77 15.57
C GLY A 409 5.03 9.93 14.40
N PRO A 410 6.30 10.17 14.03
CA PRO A 410 7.02 9.28 13.11
C PRO A 410 7.29 7.90 13.74
N PRO A 411 7.67 6.90 12.94
CA PRO A 411 8.03 5.57 13.46
C PRO A 411 9.20 5.69 14.45
N SER A 412 9.14 4.95 15.54
CA SER A 412 10.26 4.78 16.46
C SER A 412 11.22 3.74 15.89
N VAL A 413 12.51 4.07 15.89
CA VAL A 413 13.58 3.11 15.62
C VAL A 413 14.38 2.93 16.89
N ARG A 414 14.56 1.68 17.29
CA ARG A 414 15.34 1.32 18.47
C ARG A 414 16.45 0.35 18.08
N ALA A 415 17.60 0.49 18.72
CA ALA A 415 18.75 -0.36 18.50
C ALA A 415 19.22 -0.99 19.79
N LEU A 416 19.61 -2.25 19.69
CA LEU A 416 20.36 -2.97 20.71
C LEU A 416 21.61 -3.53 20.04
N TRP A 417 22.78 -3.15 20.56
CA TRP A 417 24.04 -3.68 20.08
C TRP A 417 24.91 -4.05 21.25
N LYS A 418 25.22 -5.35 21.38
CA LYS A 418 26.01 -5.87 22.49
C LYS A 418 27.32 -6.47 21.98
N ILE A 419 28.44 -5.95 22.47
CA ILE A 419 29.79 -6.39 22.13
C ILE A 419 30.49 -6.78 23.43
N GLU A 420 30.85 -8.05 23.59
CA GLU A 420 31.61 -8.52 24.75
C GLU A 420 33.05 -8.80 24.34
N ARG A 421 34.02 -8.19 25.04
CA ARG A 421 35.45 -8.37 24.76
C ARG A 421 36.30 -8.39 26.03
N SER A 422 37.35 -9.19 25.94
CA SER A 422 38.44 -9.21 26.91
C SER A 422 39.62 -8.47 26.31
N ILE A 423 40.11 -7.43 27.00
CA ILE A 423 41.22 -6.60 26.54
C ILE A 423 42.31 -6.63 27.60
N ASN A 424 43.53 -6.96 27.21
CA ASN A 424 44.65 -6.95 28.13
C ASN A 424 45.15 -5.53 28.36
N TRP A 425 45.74 -5.31 29.52
CA TRP A 425 46.34 -4.05 29.89
C TRP A 425 47.62 -4.26 30.70
N THR A 426 48.51 -3.27 30.62
CA THR A 426 49.71 -3.20 31.45
C THR A 426 49.88 -1.78 31.99
N ALA A 427 50.18 -1.63 33.27
CA ALA A 427 50.50 -0.34 33.88
C ALA A 427 52.01 -0.21 34.04
N LYS A 428 52.58 0.93 33.64
CA LYS A 428 53.97 1.30 33.91
C LYS A 428 53.99 2.49 34.85
N TRP A 429 54.80 2.39 35.89
CA TRP A 429 54.87 3.40 36.95
C TRP A 429 56.26 4.04 36.89
N ASP A 430 56.30 5.35 36.72
CA ASP A 430 57.52 6.16 36.68
C ASP A 430 57.69 6.88 38.03
N PHE A 431 58.10 6.11 39.04
CA PHE A 431 58.46 6.68 40.33
C PHE A 431 59.95 7.03 40.33
N ALA A 432 60.26 8.30 40.57
CA ALA A 432 61.62 8.80 40.72
C ALA A 432 62.48 8.03 41.77
N TYR A 433 61.84 7.32 42.72
CA TYR A 433 62.51 6.57 43.78
C TYR A 433 62.73 5.08 43.49
N ILE A 434 62.04 4.49 42.52
CA ILE A 434 62.10 3.03 42.21
C ILE A 434 62.83 2.76 40.89
N GLY A 435 63.08 3.81 40.09
CA GLY A 435 63.77 3.75 38.80
C GLY A 435 62.79 3.81 37.62
N PRO A 436 63.25 4.29 36.45
CA PRO A 436 62.41 4.40 35.26
C PRO A 436 61.99 3.00 34.76
N ASN A 437 60.72 2.87 34.34
CA ASN A 437 60.13 1.66 33.75
C ASN A 437 59.97 0.45 34.68
N TYR A 438 59.50 0.64 35.92
CA TYR A 438 59.01 -0.51 36.69
C TYR A 438 57.78 -1.09 35.98
N GLU A 439 57.86 -2.34 35.52
CA GLU A 439 56.70 -3.07 35.00
C GLU A 439 55.70 -3.21 36.16
N GLY A 440 54.63 -2.43 36.10
CA GLY A 440 53.57 -2.48 37.08
C GLY A 440 52.63 -3.66 36.84
N ALA A 441 51.46 -3.59 37.47
CA ALA A 441 50.44 -4.62 37.31
C ALA A 441 50.03 -4.80 35.83
N SER A 442 49.63 -6.02 35.49
CA SER A 442 49.01 -6.36 34.22
C SER A 442 47.76 -7.18 34.48
N GLY A 443 46.81 -7.18 33.54
CA GLY A 443 45.63 -8.01 33.65
C GLY A 443 44.77 -7.98 32.39
N THR A 444 43.57 -8.52 32.52
CA THR A 444 42.57 -8.53 31.47
C THR A 444 41.30 -7.85 31.97
N ILE A 445 40.76 -6.93 31.18
CA ILE A 445 39.48 -6.27 31.40
C ILE A 445 38.44 -7.00 30.56
N ASN A 446 37.41 -7.54 31.21
CA ASN A 446 36.20 -7.96 30.52
C ASN A 446 35.26 -6.77 30.42
N ALA A 447 35.10 -6.26 29.20
CA ALA A 447 34.21 -5.16 28.88
C ALA A 447 33.01 -5.66 28.08
N THR A 448 31.83 -5.22 28.49
CA THR A 448 30.63 -5.32 27.67
C THR A 448 30.25 -3.93 27.20
N TYR A 449 30.32 -3.70 25.91
CA TYR A 449 29.82 -2.49 25.26
C TYR A 449 28.38 -2.72 24.84
N GLN A 450 27.49 -1.83 25.23
CA GLN A 450 26.07 -1.91 24.89
C GLN A 450 25.56 -0.58 24.37
N LEU A 451 24.92 -0.62 23.20
CA LEU A 451 24.02 0.45 22.79
C LEU A 451 22.64 0.14 23.41
N CYS A 452 22.31 0.84 24.50
CA CYS A 452 21.09 0.66 25.28
C CYS A 452 20.45 2.00 25.64
N ASP A 453 19.22 1.96 26.15
CA ASP A 453 18.51 3.12 26.67
C ASP A 453 19.28 3.76 27.85
N THR A 454 19.19 5.08 28.00
CA THR A 454 19.94 5.86 29.00
C THR A 454 19.42 5.67 30.41
N ASP A 455 18.12 5.40 30.57
CA ASP A 455 17.47 5.27 31.88
C ASP A 455 17.34 3.80 32.29
N ASN A 456 17.18 2.89 31.32
CA ASN A 456 17.11 1.46 31.55
C ASN A 456 18.01 0.68 30.60
N HIS A 457 19.18 0.31 31.10
CA HIS A 457 20.22 -0.34 30.31
C HIS A 457 19.88 -1.75 29.80
N ALA A 458 18.79 -2.36 30.27
CA ALA A 458 18.28 -3.61 29.71
C ALA A 458 17.43 -3.41 28.45
N LEU A 459 17.08 -2.16 28.11
CA LEU A 459 16.20 -1.83 27.00
C LEU A 459 16.97 -1.30 25.78
N PRO A 460 16.48 -1.57 24.55
CA PRO A 460 17.02 -0.98 23.34
C PRO A 460 16.94 0.56 23.34
N ARG A 461 18.00 1.21 22.86
CA ARG A 461 18.08 2.67 22.76
C ARG A 461 17.18 3.19 21.65
N LYS A 462 16.37 4.22 21.91
CA LYS A 462 15.69 4.97 20.83
C LYS A 462 16.71 5.79 20.02
N LEU A 463 16.70 5.63 18.71
CA LEU A 463 17.59 6.33 17.79
C LEU A 463 16.97 7.61 17.24
N ASN A 464 17.82 8.60 17.00
CA ASN A 464 17.48 9.74 16.16
C ASN A 464 17.40 9.27 14.71
N SER A 465 16.18 9.01 14.25
CA SER A 465 15.89 8.59 12.88
C SER A 465 15.01 9.63 12.21
N THR A 466 15.24 9.85 10.92
CA THR A 466 14.38 10.69 10.10
C THR A 466 13.84 9.84 8.97
N VAL A 467 12.53 9.64 8.97
CA VAL A 467 11.82 8.96 7.89
C VAL A 467 11.06 10.00 7.10
N LYS A 468 11.43 10.18 5.84
CA LYS A 468 10.71 11.04 4.89
C LYS A 468 10.28 10.21 3.70
N VAL A 469 9.10 10.50 3.20
CA VAL A 469 8.59 9.90 1.97
C VAL A 469 8.16 11.01 1.04
N THR A 470 8.55 10.86 -0.19
CA THR A 470 8.06 11.63 -1.33
C THR A 470 7.52 10.63 -2.34
N ASP A 471 6.98 11.13 -3.45
CA ASP A 471 6.47 10.24 -4.50
C ASP A 471 7.58 9.47 -5.23
N ASP A 472 8.82 9.94 -5.12
CA ASP A 472 9.97 9.45 -5.89
C ASP A 472 11.04 8.79 -5.01
N ASP A 473 11.07 9.18 -3.74
CA ASP A 473 12.13 8.84 -2.82
C ASP A 473 11.57 8.53 -1.44
N PHE A 474 12.10 7.46 -0.84
CA PHE A 474 11.85 7.06 0.54
C PHE A 474 13.15 7.23 1.32
N LYS A 475 13.27 8.34 2.03
CA LYS A 475 14.46 8.61 2.80
C LYS A 475 14.30 8.06 4.20
N PHE A 476 15.00 6.96 4.47
CA PHE A 476 15.18 6.43 5.82
C PHE A 476 16.59 6.72 6.31
N ASP A 477 16.77 7.89 6.93
CA ASP A 477 18.05 8.27 7.52
C ASP A 477 18.13 7.70 8.93
N LEU A 478 19.01 6.72 9.09
CA LEU A 478 19.39 6.18 10.39
C LEU A 478 20.82 6.60 10.68
N ASN A 479 21.02 7.38 11.73
CA ASN A 479 22.35 7.67 12.25
C ASN A 479 22.49 7.07 13.65
N LEU A 480 23.30 6.02 13.75
CA LEU A 480 23.70 5.45 15.02
C LEU A 480 24.90 6.23 15.56
N GLN A 481 24.63 7.13 16.50
CA GLN A 481 25.69 7.74 17.31
C GLN A 481 26.26 6.71 18.27
N THR A 482 27.30 6.01 17.82
CA THR A 482 28.06 5.03 18.60
C THR A 482 28.94 5.68 19.67
N LYS A 483 28.82 7.00 19.85
CA LYS A 483 29.52 7.74 20.89
C LYS A 483 28.90 7.62 22.28
N ASP A 484 27.73 6.99 22.40
CA ASP A 484 27.09 6.79 23.70
C ASP A 484 26.90 5.30 24.03
N PHE A 485 27.85 4.46 23.63
CA PHE A 485 27.89 3.09 24.14
C PHE A 485 28.06 3.12 25.66
N ARG A 486 27.20 2.41 26.36
CA ARG A 486 27.40 2.09 27.77
C ARG A 486 28.44 1.01 27.89
N MET A 487 29.24 1.12 28.94
CA MET A 487 30.20 0.11 29.31
C MET A 487 29.92 -0.36 30.74
N ASP A 488 29.79 -1.67 30.88
CA ASP A 488 29.70 -2.32 32.18
C ASP A 488 31.05 -2.94 32.53
N GLN A 489 31.60 -2.55 33.68
CA GLN A 489 32.74 -3.24 34.28
C GLN A 489 32.24 -4.53 34.92
N LYS A 490 32.78 -5.69 34.53
CA LYS A 490 32.64 -6.92 35.32
C LYS A 490 33.72 -6.93 36.40
N GLU A 491 33.34 -6.95 37.67
CA GLU A 491 34.26 -6.96 38.82
C GLU A 491 34.95 -8.32 39.08
N PRO A 492 36.11 -8.32 39.78
CA PRO A 492 36.98 -7.18 40.10
C PRO A 492 38.17 -7.09 39.12
N ASN A 493 38.30 -5.96 38.42
CA ASN A 493 39.51 -5.69 37.63
C ASN A 493 40.52 -4.99 38.54
N GLY A 494 41.79 -5.43 38.55
CA GLY A 494 42.85 -4.92 39.42
C GLY A 494 43.34 -3.48 39.14
N ILE A 495 42.45 -2.59 38.70
CA ILE A 495 42.71 -1.19 38.33
C ILE A 495 41.64 -0.26 38.89
N SER A 496 41.99 1.01 39.09
CA SER A 496 41.04 2.03 39.53
C SER A 496 39.97 2.27 38.46
N TRP A 497 38.78 2.69 38.91
CA TRP A 497 37.67 3.07 38.03
C TRP A 497 38.08 4.14 37.02
N ASP A 498 38.83 5.16 37.44
CA ASP A 498 39.23 6.27 36.57
C ASP A 498 40.15 5.81 35.43
N ALA A 499 41.15 4.96 35.74
CA ALA A 499 42.06 4.42 34.74
C ALA A 499 41.33 3.49 33.75
N TRP A 500 40.40 2.69 34.27
CA TRP A 500 39.53 1.86 33.44
C TRP A 500 38.62 2.72 32.55
N HIS A 501 37.97 3.74 33.11
CA HIS A 501 37.03 4.59 32.40
C HIS A 501 37.72 5.35 31.26
N GLU A 502 38.82 6.06 31.54
CA GLU A 502 39.59 6.78 30.51
C GLU A 502 40.22 5.81 29.48
N GLY A 503 40.70 4.67 29.99
CA GLY A 503 41.07 3.44 29.26
C GLY A 503 40.18 3.16 28.08
N MET A 504 38.96 2.88 28.44
CA MET A 504 37.95 2.35 27.57
C MET A 504 37.20 3.46 26.83
N GLU A 505 37.22 4.69 27.36
CA GLU A 505 36.57 5.84 26.73
C GLU A 505 37.12 6.08 25.31
N LYS A 506 38.44 6.07 25.22
CA LYS A 506 39.15 6.28 23.95
C LYS A 506 39.05 5.10 22.99
N LEU A 507 38.74 3.90 23.49
CA LEU A 507 38.47 2.74 22.63
C LEU A 507 37.11 2.87 21.95
N TRP A 508 36.06 3.35 22.64
CA TRP A 508 34.73 3.48 22.03
C TRP A 508 34.60 4.69 21.12
N GLN A 509 35.41 5.75 21.28
CA GLN A 509 35.47 6.84 20.29
C GLN A 509 35.87 6.34 18.88
N GLN A 510 36.38 5.11 18.79
CA GLN A 510 36.72 4.43 17.54
C GLN A 510 35.60 3.51 17.03
N ALA A 511 34.44 3.43 17.70
CA ALA A 511 33.32 2.56 17.29
C ALA A 511 32.78 2.96 15.92
N PRO A 512 32.42 1.99 15.05
CA PRO A 512 31.98 2.27 13.69
C PRO A 512 30.67 3.08 13.69
N GLU A 513 30.63 4.19 12.95
CA GLU A 513 29.38 4.89 12.70
C GLU A 513 28.54 4.07 11.71
N VAL A 514 27.27 3.83 12.04
CA VAL A 514 26.34 3.16 11.13
C VAL A 514 25.40 4.22 10.57
N SER A 515 25.59 4.48 9.27
CA SER A 515 24.68 5.30 8.46
C SER A 515 24.04 4.43 7.40
N VAL A 516 22.72 4.51 7.28
CA VAL A 516 21.97 3.82 6.23
C VAL A 516 21.79 4.80 5.08
N ALA A 517 22.23 4.40 3.89
CA ALA A 517 22.03 5.20 2.69
C ALA A 517 20.52 5.33 2.41
N SER A 518 20.10 6.51 1.93
CA SER A 518 18.74 6.73 1.45
C SER A 518 18.44 5.84 0.23
N PHE A 519 17.19 5.40 0.05
CA PHE A 519 16.82 4.53 -1.07
C PHE A 519 15.38 4.78 -1.57
N GLY A 520 15.15 4.80 -2.88
CA GLY A 520 13.82 5.06 -3.44
C GLY A 520 12.91 3.83 -3.53
N ILE A 521 11.59 4.04 -3.40
CA ILE A 521 10.54 3.06 -3.73
C ILE A 521 9.99 3.43 -5.11
N GLY A 522 10.46 2.73 -6.16
CA GLY A 522 10.05 3.01 -7.55
C GLY A 522 8.62 2.55 -7.92
N PHE A 523 7.91 1.91 -6.99
CA PHE A 523 6.62 1.25 -7.22
C PHE A 523 5.47 2.18 -7.63
N LEU A 524 5.41 3.37 -7.04
CA LEU A 524 4.31 4.33 -7.24
C LEU A 524 4.29 4.93 -8.64
N ARG A 525 5.45 4.92 -9.30
CA ARG A 525 5.60 5.36 -10.69
C ARG A 525 5.38 4.23 -11.69
N THR A 526 5.73 2.99 -11.33
CA THR A 526 5.59 1.83 -12.23
C THR A 526 4.16 1.34 -12.29
N THR A 527 3.44 1.26 -11.18
CA THR A 527 2.13 0.60 -11.17
C THR A 527 1.01 1.63 -11.27
N ASN A 528 0.43 1.72 -12.45
CA ASN A 528 -0.59 2.70 -12.71
C ASN A 528 -2.00 2.26 -12.32
N LEU A 529 -2.33 2.38 -11.05
CA LEU A 529 -3.49 1.73 -10.50
C LEU A 529 -4.84 2.37 -10.83
N LEU A 530 -4.92 3.57 -11.45
CA LEU A 530 -6.21 4.17 -11.88
C LEU A 530 -6.16 4.85 -13.26
N LEU A 531 -5.01 5.31 -13.77
CA LEU A 531 -4.89 6.14 -15.00
C LEU A 531 -3.59 5.89 -15.78
N PRO A 532 -3.53 4.97 -16.76
CA PRO A 532 -2.29 4.52 -17.41
C PRO A 532 -1.26 5.64 -17.72
N GLY A 533 0.01 5.42 -17.38
CA GLY A 533 1.10 6.40 -17.58
C GLY A 533 1.20 7.59 -16.60
N SER A 534 0.16 7.91 -15.80
CA SER A 534 0.17 9.03 -14.85
C SER A 534 0.36 8.63 -13.37
N LYS A 535 0.92 9.54 -12.57
CA LYS A 535 0.96 9.39 -11.10
C LYS A 535 -0.48 9.40 -10.58
N VAL A 536 -0.86 8.37 -9.81
CA VAL A 536 -2.24 8.24 -9.33
C VAL A 536 -2.40 8.69 -7.88
N MET A 537 -1.44 8.42 -6.99
CA MET A 537 -1.52 8.79 -5.58
C MET A 537 -0.46 9.84 -5.24
N GLY A 538 -0.88 10.99 -4.71
CA GLY A 538 -0.01 11.95 -4.06
C GLY A 538 0.10 11.64 -2.57
N ILE A 539 1.29 11.24 -2.11
CA ILE A 539 1.48 10.91 -0.69
C ILE A 539 1.40 12.19 0.14
N ASN A 540 0.63 12.14 1.22
CA ASN A 540 0.57 13.25 2.17
C ASN A 540 1.81 13.24 3.07
N SER A 541 2.81 14.03 2.71
CA SER A 541 4.06 14.15 3.45
C SER A 541 3.91 14.68 4.87
N THR A 542 2.78 15.34 5.20
CA THR A 542 2.49 15.84 6.56
C THR A 542 2.10 14.71 7.50
N VAL A 543 1.41 13.67 7.01
CA VAL A 543 1.22 12.43 7.77
C VAL A 543 2.53 11.66 7.88
N GLY A 544 3.29 11.63 6.78
CA GLY A 544 4.53 10.88 6.69
C GLY A 544 4.29 9.37 6.63
N VAL A 545 5.31 8.61 7.03
CA VAL A 545 5.30 7.14 7.02
C VAL A 545 4.80 6.63 8.37
N LYS A 546 3.93 5.63 8.37
CA LYS A 546 3.49 4.93 9.58
C LYS A 546 3.84 3.45 9.50
N ILE A 547 4.23 2.83 10.62
CA ILE A 547 4.66 1.42 10.64
C ILE A 547 4.07 0.66 11.86
N PRO A 548 2.74 0.47 11.95
CA PRO A 548 2.10 -0.33 13.00
C PRO A 548 2.39 -1.84 12.89
N LYS A 549 2.91 -2.29 11.76
CA LYS A 549 3.58 -3.59 11.51
C LYS A 549 3.96 -3.59 10.03
N ASP A 550 2.94 -3.41 9.21
CA ASP A 550 3.07 -3.07 7.81
C ASP A 550 3.38 -1.57 7.69
N LEU A 551 4.07 -1.19 6.61
CA LEU A 551 4.30 0.20 6.28
C LEU A 551 3.03 0.76 5.63
N VAL A 552 2.54 1.88 6.15
CA VAL A 552 1.32 2.56 5.70
C VAL A 552 1.69 3.94 5.17
N LEU A 553 1.25 4.21 3.94
CA LEU A 553 1.25 5.53 3.31
C LEU A 553 -0.20 5.94 3.05
N VAL A 554 -0.50 7.22 3.24
CA VAL A 554 -1.84 7.77 3.01
C VAL A 554 -1.72 9.03 2.16
N GLY A 555 -2.77 9.34 1.44
CA GLY A 555 -2.75 10.46 0.52
C GLY A 555 -4.02 10.54 -0.28
N ASP A 556 -3.94 11.33 -1.33
CA ASP A 556 -5.07 11.56 -2.21
C ASP A 556 -4.74 11.17 -3.63
N VAL A 557 -5.76 10.72 -4.34
CA VAL A 557 -5.60 10.49 -5.76
C VAL A 557 -5.47 11.84 -6.45
N VAL A 558 -4.43 11.99 -7.24
CA VAL A 558 -4.19 13.21 -8.00
C VAL A 558 -4.81 13.07 -9.40
N PRO A 559 -5.47 14.11 -9.93
CA PRO A 559 -5.84 14.15 -11.34
C PRO A 559 -4.59 14.01 -12.22
N ALA A 560 -4.73 13.33 -13.36
CA ALA A 560 -3.64 13.16 -14.33
C ALA A 560 -3.17 14.48 -14.94
#